data_AF-A0A6B3F5D2-F1
#
_entry.id   AF-A0A6B3F5D2-F1
#
_cell.length_a   1.000
_cell.length_b   1.000
_cell.length_c   1.000
_cell.angle_alpha   90.00
_cell.angle_beta   90.00
_cell.angle_gamma   90.00
#
_symmetry.space_group_name_H-M   'P 1'
#
loop_
_entity.id
_entity.type
_entity.pdbx_description
1 polymer ?
#
loop_
_entity_poly.entity_id
_entity_poly.type
_entity_poly.pdbx_seq_one_letter_code
_entity_poly.pdbx_strand_id
1 'polypeptide(L)'
;DEYQAEHGTFLGDDRFVWGPEGLDEVEAQLLGPAEELAGKDVLEIGAGAAQCSRWLAAQGARPVALDLAHRQLQHALRIAEEHSARFPLVEADASA
;
A
#
# COMPACT_ATOMS: atom_id res chain seq x y z
N ASP A 1 15.70 16.89 -10.90
CA ASP A 1 15.67 18.11 -10.08
C ASP A 1 14.53 18.00 -9.08
N GLU A 2 14.90 17.62 -7.86
CA GLU A 2 14.30 17.74 -6.52
C GLU A 2 12.78 17.89 -6.29
N TYR A 3 12.02 18.45 -7.23
CA TYR A 3 10.61 18.75 -7.07
C TYR A 3 9.73 17.50 -6.92
N GLN A 4 10.04 16.42 -7.66
CA GLN A 4 9.36 15.13 -7.54
C GLN A 4 9.79 14.33 -6.31
N ALA A 5 10.97 14.63 -5.73
CA ALA A 5 11.42 14.05 -4.46
C ALA A 5 10.80 14.77 -3.25
N GLU A 6 10.48 16.06 -3.39
CA GLU A 6 9.84 16.87 -2.34
C GLU A 6 8.30 16.79 -2.31
N HIS A 7 7.63 16.36 -3.38
CA HIS A 7 6.15 16.41 -3.47
C HIS A 7 5.45 15.04 -3.41
N GLY A 8 6.16 13.96 -3.09
CA GLY A 8 5.62 12.59 -3.05
C GLY A 8 4.62 12.30 -1.93
N THR A 9 4.44 13.21 -0.97
CA THR A 9 3.48 13.12 0.15
C THR A 9 2.07 13.56 -0.27
N PHE A 10 1.61 13.12 -1.45
CA PHE A 10 0.28 13.45 -1.92
C PHE A 10 -0.75 12.51 -1.27
N LEU A 11 -1.59 13.09 -0.39
CA LEU A 11 -2.79 12.55 0.26
C LEU A 11 -2.57 11.50 1.37
N GLY A 12 -3.11 11.81 2.56
CA GLY A 12 -2.97 11.00 3.78
C GLY A 12 -3.57 9.59 3.72
N ASP A 13 -4.19 9.20 2.61
CA ASP A 13 -4.75 7.86 2.39
C ASP A 13 -3.70 6.83 1.97
N ASP A 14 -2.47 7.26 1.71
CA ASP A 14 -1.39 6.43 1.16
C ASP A 14 -0.21 6.26 2.13
N ARG A 15 -0.40 6.39 3.45
CA ARG A 15 0.67 6.10 4.46
C ARG A 15 0.71 4.62 4.81
N PHE A 16 1.90 4.04 4.95
CA PHE A 16 2.08 2.71 5.53
C PHE A 16 2.29 2.86 7.04
N VAL A 17 1.28 2.46 7.82
CA VAL A 17 1.29 2.55 9.28
C VAL A 17 1.32 1.18 9.92
N TRP A 18 2.27 0.96 10.82
CA TRP A 18 2.42 -0.26 11.60
C TRP A 18 1.65 -0.19 12.92
N GLY A 19 0.75 -1.16 13.09
CA GLY A 19 0.01 -1.36 14.33
C GLY A 19 -0.91 -0.20 14.70
N PRO A 20 -1.71 -0.38 15.77
CA PRO A 20 -2.55 0.70 16.30
C PRO A 20 -1.74 1.85 16.93
N GLU A 21 -0.46 1.64 17.21
CA GLU A 21 0.44 2.63 17.80
C GLU A 21 0.82 3.75 16.81
N GLY A 22 0.58 3.57 15.52
CA GLY A 22 0.71 4.64 14.52
C GLY A 22 2.12 4.85 13.98
N LEU A 23 2.99 3.83 14.06
CA LEU A 23 4.38 3.94 13.59
C LEU A 23 4.44 4.00 12.06
N ASP A 24 5.01 5.07 11.49
CA ASP A 24 5.14 5.23 10.03
C ASP A 24 6.31 4.41 9.49
N GLU A 25 6.11 3.70 8.38
CA GLU A 25 7.19 3.02 7.66
C GLU A 25 8.26 3.99 7.13
N VAL A 26 7.89 5.21 6.75
CA VAL A 26 8.85 6.24 6.30
C VAL A 26 9.87 6.55 7.40
N GLU A 27 9.44 6.55 8.66
CA GLU A 27 10.30 6.81 9.81
C GLU A 27 11.00 5.53 10.32
N ALA A 28 10.29 4.40 10.31
CA ALA A 28 10.76 3.15 10.90
C ALA A 28 11.69 2.36 9.97
N GLN A 29 11.49 2.46 8.66
CA GLN A 29 12.26 1.74 7.63
C GLN A 29 12.36 0.23 7.89
N LEU A 30 11.27 -0.41 8.35
CA LEU A 30 11.27 -1.83 8.68
C LEU A 30 11.35 -2.73 7.44
N LEU A 31 10.94 -2.22 6.27
CA LEU A 31 11.08 -2.88 4.97
C LEU A 31 12.42 -2.56 4.28
N GLY A 32 13.27 -1.77 4.92
CA GLY A 32 14.52 -1.26 4.35
C GLY A 32 14.35 0.08 3.63
N PRO A 33 15.38 0.55 2.90
CA PRO A 33 15.30 1.78 2.13
C PRO A 33 14.19 1.68 1.07
N ALA A 34 13.40 2.75 0.90
CA ALA A 34 12.24 2.74 0.00
C ALA A 34 12.64 2.46 -1.46
N GLU A 35 13.82 2.89 -1.88
CA GLU A 35 14.40 2.63 -3.20
C GLU A 35 14.61 1.13 -3.48
N GLU A 36 14.78 0.30 -2.45
CA GLU A 36 14.94 -1.15 -2.60
C GLU A 36 13.60 -1.89 -2.79
N LEU A 37 12.47 -1.20 -2.60
CA LEU A 37 11.13 -1.76 -2.81
C LEU A 37 10.73 -1.79 -4.29
N ALA A 38 11.36 -0.96 -5.12
CA ALA A 38 11.07 -0.88 -6.55
C ALA A 38 11.24 -2.26 -7.22
N GLY A 39 10.18 -2.70 -7.90
CA GLY A 39 10.14 -3.98 -8.62
C GLY A 39 10.06 -5.23 -7.74
N LYS A 40 9.91 -5.11 -6.42
CA LYS A 40 9.60 -6.24 -5.52
C LYS A 40 8.15 -6.67 -5.70
N ASP A 41 7.92 -7.98 -5.72
CA ASP A 41 6.57 -8.54 -5.60
C ASP A 41 6.22 -8.64 -4.11
N VAL A 42 5.08 -8.08 -3.71
CA VAL A 42 4.66 -8.04 -2.30
C VAL A 42 3.24 -8.57 -2.18
N LEU A 43 3.00 -9.43 -1.19
CA LEU A 43 1.65 -9.88 -0.83
C LEU A 43 1.26 -9.23 0.50
N GLU A 44 0.18 -8.44 0.48
CA GLU A 44 -0.45 -7.89 1.69
C GLU A 44 -1.61 -8.79 2.10
N ILE A 45 -1.51 -9.43 3.27
CA ILE A 45 -2.55 -10.30 3.84
C ILE A 45 -3.35 -9.50 4.87
N GLY A 46 -4.67 -9.50 4.74
CA GLY A 46 -5.53 -8.67 5.59
C GLY A 46 -5.41 -7.20 5.20
N ALA A 47 -5.45 -6.94 3.89
CA ALA A 47 -5.16 -5.62 3.33
C ALA A 47 -6.20 -4.55 3.70
N GLY A 48 -7.38 -4.92 4.18
CA GLY A 48 -8.49 -4.01 4.41
C GLY A 48 -8.79 -3.20 3.15
N ALA A 49 -8.73 -1.87 3.28
CA ALA A 49 -8.91 -0.95 2.16
C ALA A 49 -7.62 -0.74 1.32
N ALA A 50 -6.63 -1.62 1.45
CA ALA A 50 -5.37 -1.69 0.71
C ALA A 50 -4.48 -0.42 0.80
N GLN A 51 -4.41 0.16 2.00
CA GLN A 51 -3.60 1.35 2.25
C GLN A 51 -2.10 1.09 2.09
N CYS A 52 -1.58 0.01 2.69
CA CYS A 52 -0.16 -0.31 2.60
C CYS A 52 0.24 -0.69 1.16
N SER A 53 -0.61 -1.44 0.43
CA SER A 53 -0.40 -1.72 -0.99
C SER A 53 -0.35 -0.44 -1.85
N ARG A 54 -1.18 0.59 -1.57
CA ARG A 54 -1.04 1.87 -2.30
C ARG A 54 0.29 2.54 -2.03
N TRP A 55 0.73 2.61 -0.78
CA TRP A 55 2.04 3.17 -0.44
C TRP A 55 3.17 2.40 -1.14
N LEU A 56 3.12 1.06 -1.10
CA LEU A 56 4.09 0.18 -1.77
C LEU A 56 4.12 0.39 -3.30
N ALA A 57 2.94 0.50 -3.93
CA ALA A 57 2.85 0.78 -5.35
C ALA A 57 3.45 2.16 -5.71
N ALA A 58 3.27 3.17 -4.85
CA ALA A 58 3.90 4.48 -5.01
C ALA A 58 5.43 4.43 -4.89
N GLN A 59 5.99 3.46 -4.14
CA GLN A 59 7.44 3.19 -4.11
C GLN A 59 7.93 2.35 -5.31
N GLY A 60 7.05 2.01 -6.25
CA GLY A 60 7.37 1.21 -7.43
C GLY A 60 7.39 -0.31 -7.19
N ALA A 61 6.90 -0.78 -6.04
CA ALA A 61 6.68 -2.21 -5.81
C ALA A 61 5.47 -2.73 -6.63
N ARG A 62 5.32 -4.05 -6.68
CA ARG A 62 4.21 -4.76 -7.34
C ARG A 62 3.38 -5.52 -6.28
N PRO A 63 2.51 -4.83 -5.54
CA PRO A 63 1.72 -5.48 -4.51
C PRO A 63 0.54 -6.29 -5.09
N VAL A 64 0.11 -7.29 -4.33
CA VAL A 64 -1.20 -7.93 -4.42
C VAL A 64 -1.83 -7.82 -3.04
N ALA A 65 -3.02 -7.24 -2.96
CA ALA A 65 -3.76 -7.06 -1.71
C ALA A 65 -4.83 -8.13 -1.58
N LEU A 66 -4.77 -8.91 -0.50
CA LEU A 66 -5.69 -9.98 -0.16
C LEU A 66 -6.46 -9.64 1.11
N ASP A 67 -7.78 -9.76 1.06
CA ASP A 67 -8.62 -9.63 2.25
C ASP A 67 -9.89 -10.51 2.12
N LEU A 68 -10.42 -10.98 3.25
CA LEU A 68 -11.67 -11.75 3.29
C LEU A 68 -12.90 -10.83 3.23
N ALA A 69 -12.76 -9.56 3.63
CA ALA A 69 -13.86 -8.62 3.76
C ALA A 69 -14.15 -7.92 2.41
N HIS A 70 -15.11 -8.47 1.66
CA HIS A 70 -15.63 -7.86 0.42
C HIS A 70 -15.82 -6.34 0.50
N ARG A 71 -16.43 -5.86 1.59
CA ARG A 71 -16.70 -4.42 1.77
C ARG A 71 -15.43 -3.58 1.83
N GLN A 72 -14.37 -4.09 2.47
CA GLN A 72 -13.09 -3.41 2.54
C GLN A 72 -12.44 -3.31 1.15
N LEU A 73 -12.48 -4.39 0.36
CA LEU A 73 -12.01 -4.37 -1.02
C LEU A 73 -12.83 -3.42 -1.92
N GLN A 74 -14.14 -3.28 -1.67
CA GLN A 74 -14.95 -2.26 -2.35
C GLN A 74 -14.53 -0.83 -1.98
N HIS A 75 -14.09 -0.59 -0.73
CA HIS A 75 -13.49 0.69 -0.36
C HIS A 75 -12.14 0.90 -1.05
N ALA A 76 -11.29 -0.13 -1.10
CA ALA A 76 -10.01 -0.09 -1.80
C ALA A 76 -10.18 0.29 -3.28
N LEU A 77 -11.17 -0.28 -3.98
CA LEU A 77 -11.47 0.04 -5.39
C LEU A 77 -11.83 1.53 -5.58
N ARG A 78 -12.70 2.08 -4.73
CA ARG A 78 -13.11 3.49 -4.84
C ARG A 78 -11.94 4.44 -4.62
N ILE A 79 -11.09 4.15 -3.63
CA ILE A 79 -9.89 4.96 -3.37
C ILE A 79 -8.89 4.85 -4.53
N ALA A 80 -8.70 3.64 -5.07
CA ALA A 80 -7.79 3.42 -6.19
C ALA A 80 -8.22 4.17 -7.48
N GLU A 81 -9.53 4.30 -7.73
CA GLU A 81 -10.07 5.12 -8.83
C GLU A 81 -9.67 6.60 -8.71
N GLU A 82 -9.65 7.13 -7.49
CA GLU A 82 -9.27 8.52 -7.20
C GLU A 82 -7.75 8.75 -7.34
N HIS A 83 -6.92 7.74 -7.03
CA HIS A 83 -5.45 7.87 -6.94
C HIS A 83 -4.67 7.28 -8.13
N SER A 84 -5.35 6.72 -9.14
CA SER A 84 -4.74 6.06 -10.33
C SER A 84 -3.76 4.90 -10.02
N ALA A 85 -3.67 4.43 -8.77
CA ALA A 85 -2.90 3.27 -8.39
C ALA A 85 -3.64 1.99 -8.81
N ARG A 86 -2.99 1.11 -9.58
CA ARG A 86 -3.59 -0.16 -10.04
C ARG A 86 -2.75 -1.34 -9.60
N PHE A 87 -3.30 -2.14 -8.68
CA PHE A 87 -2.77 -3.44 -8.28
C PHE A 87 -3.92 -4.42 -8.06
N PRO A 88 -3.68 -5.75 -8.09
CA PRO A 88 -4.73 -6.74 -7.88
C PRO A 88 -5.29 -6.69 -6.45
N LEU A 89 -6.62 -6.70 -6.37
CA LEU A 89 -7.39 -6.93 -5.14
C LEU A 89 -8.00 -8.33 -5.22
N VAL A 90 -7.74 -9.16 -4.22
CA VAL A 90 -8.18 -10.55 -4.18
C VAL A 90 -9.04 -10.78 -2.95
N GLU A 91 -10.29 -11.18 -3.17
CA GLU A 91 -11.15 -11.66 -2.08
C GLU A 91 -10.90 -13.15 -1.85
N ALA A 92 -10.18 -13.46 -0.78
CA ALA A 92 -9.83 -14.82 -0.41
C ALA A 92 -9.52 -14.91 1.09
N ASP A 93 -9.54 -16.12 1.63
CA ASP A 93 -8.89 -16.41 2.90
C ASP A 93 -7.37 -16.55 2.72
N ALA A 94 -6.64 -16.59 3.83
CA ALA A 94 -5.19 -16.75 3.85
C ALA A 94 -4.74 -18.21 4.07
N SER A 95 -5.63 -19.18 3.85
CA SER A 95 -5.35 -20.60 4.03
C SER A 95 -4.79 -21.24 2.76
N ALA A 96 -4.24 -22.45 2.89
CA ALA A 96 -3.56 -23.21 1.83
C ALA A 96 -4.36 -24.44 1.42
#